data_AF-A0A7R9HEE9-F1
#
_entry.id   AF-A0A7R9HEE9-F1
#
_cell.length_a   1.000
_cell.length_b   1.000
_cell.length_c   1.000
_cell.angle_alpha   90.00
_cell.angle_beta   90.00
_cell.angle_gamma   90.00
#
_symmetry.space_group_name_H-M   'P 1'
#
loop_
_entity.id
_entity.type
_entity.pdbx_description
1 polymer ?
#
loop_
_entity_poly.entity_id
_entity_poly.type
_entity_poly.pdbx_seq_one_letter_code
_entity_poly.pdbx_strand_id
1 'polypeptide(L)'
;NSNHNLDHITYLIGLLIETGCTGPLWQPDLTLSPTQRDVKPDRVPDPGTGRMIDDYWGPSKRILGDLKFLESLVQFDKDHIPIRVIKQLEEKILPDENFDPDKVKTASSAAEGLCKWVLAICKYDKVAKVIAPKREALEKAQTEFSVAMAALEIKRAQLREVEEKLSKLEAVLEENKRRYANLQAEVDENTKQLQRAEELIGGLGGERERWDTTAKSLGARYFTLT
;
A
#
# COMPACT_ATOMS: atom_id res chain seq x y z
N ASN A 1 28.01 6.55 12.58
CA ASN A 1 27.99 6.82 14.02
C ASN A 1 27.19 5.83 14.84
N SER A 2 26.18 5.15 14.28
CA SER A 2 25.35 4.20 15.05
C SER A 2 26.09 2.89 15.33
N ASN A 3 26.88 2.37 14.39
CA ASN A 3 27.58 1.08 14.52
C ASN A 3 28.61 1.00 15.65
N HIS A 4 29.13 2.15 16.09
CA HIS A 4 30.15 2.27 17.13
C HIS A 4 29.65 1.80 18.50
N ASN A 5 28.36 2.01 18.82
CA ASN A 5 27.83 1.66 20.14
C ASN A 5 27.72 0.15 20.38
N LEU A 6 27.46 -0.66 19.34
CA LEU A 6 27.27 -2.09 19.53
C LEU A 6 28.57 -2.82 19.87
N ASP A 7 29.68 -2.39 19.27
CA ASP A 7 31.03 -2.87 19.57
C ASP A 7 31.42 -2.54 21.03
N HIS A 8 31.02 -1.36 21.52
CA HIS A 8 31.24 -0.96 22.91
C HIS A 8 30.43 -1.80 23.90
N ILE A 9 29.20 -2.17 23.58
CA ILE A 9 28.35 -2.94 24.49
C ILE A 9 28.78 -4.41 24.51
N THR A 10 29.22 -4.95 23.38
CA THR A 10 29.88 -6.26 23.26
C THR A 10 31.11 -6.32 24.18
N TYR A 11 31.96 -5.28 24.16
CA TYR A 11 33.15 -5.19 25.02
C TYR A 11 32.83 -4.97 26.49
N LEU A 12 31.83 -4.12 26.79
CA LEU A 12 31.39 -3.83 28.15
C LEU A 12 30.82 -5.06 28.84
N ILE A 13 30.12 -5.93 28.11
CA ILE A 13 29.61 -7.15 28.71
C ILE A 13 30.70 -8.22 28.85
N GLY A 14 31.66 -8.31 27.92
CA GLY A 14 32.87 -9.12 28.10
C GLY A 14 33.64 -8.75 29.37
N LEU A 15 33.79 -7.45 29.65
CA LEU A 15 34.43 -6.97 30.89
C LEU A 15 33.57 -7.15 32.14
N LEU A 16 32.24 -7.03 32.04
CA LEU A 16 31.33 -7.30 33.16
C LEU A 16 31.37 -8.77 33.59
N ILE A 17 31.55 -9.70 32.65
CA ILE A 17 31.78 -11.12 32.93
C ILE A 17 33.13 -11.34 33.64
N GLU A 18 34.19 -10.61 33.26
CA GLU A 18 35.51 -10.69 33.92
C GLU A 18 35.51 -10.11 35.35
N THR A 19 34.71 -9.08 35.65
CA THR A 19 34.68 -8.46 36.99
C THR A 19 33.99 -9.32 38.08
N GLY A 20 33.43 -10.47 37.72
CA GLY A 20 32.74 -11.38 38.66
C GLY A 20 33.59 -12.50 39.26
N CYS A 21 34.84 -12.72 38.83
CA CYS A 21 35.67 -13.81 39.33
C CYS A 21 37.08 -13.32 39.66
N THR A 22 37.40 -13.30 40.95
CA THR A 22 38.72 -13.01 41.51
C THR A 22 39.74 -14.09 41.08
N GLY A 23 40.67 -13.78 40.17
CA GLY A 23 41.86 -14.61 39.94
C GLY A 23 42.60 -14.37 38.61
N PRO A 24 43.95 -14.37 38.59
CA PRO A 24 44.75 -14.03 37.42
C PRO A 24 44.98 -15.28 36.56
N LEU A 25 44.00 -15.69 35.77
CA LEU A 25 44.22 -16.75 34.79
C LEU A 25 43.29 -16.65 33.58
N TRP A 26 43.32 -15.50 32.92
CA TRP A 26 42.99 -15.46 31.50
C TRP A 26 43.91 -14.44 30.84
N GLN A 27 44.99 -14.92 30.25
CA GLN A 27 45.61 -14.19 29.17
C GLN A 27 44.80 -14.55 27.93
N PRO A 28 44.00 -13.64 27.36
CA PRO A 28 43.67 -13.81 25.97
C PRO A 28 44.99 -13.68 25.22
N ASP A 29 45.35 -14.71 24.46
CA ASP A 29 46.25 -14.54 23.33
C ASP A 29 45.51 -13.71 22.27
N LEU A 30 45.38 -12.41 22.58
CA LEU A 30 44.61 -11.42 21.86
C LEU A 30 45.48 -10.87 20.72
N THR A 31 45.94 -11.73 19.80
CA THR A 31 46.26 -11.25 18.46
C THR A 31 44.96 -10.91 17.76
N LEU A 32 44.38 -9.78 18.14
CA LEU A 32 43.34 -9.14 17.36
C LEU A 32 43.93 -8.82 16.00
N SER A 33 43.35 -9.45 14.98
CA SER A 33 43.48 -8.97 13.61
C SER A 33 43.18 -7.45 13.59
N PRO A 34 44.10 -6.63 13.09
CA PRO A 34 44.04 -5.19 13.17
C PRO A 34 43.05 -4.65 12.15
N THR A 35 41.77 -4.62 12.50
CA THR A 35 40.84 -3.69 11.86
C THR A 35 39.71 -3.34 12.83
N GLN A 36 39.67 -2.03 13.11
CA GLN A 36 38.48 -1.24 13.44
C GLN A 36 38.11 -1.22 14.92
N ARG A 37 38.84 -0.37 15.64
CA ARG A 37 38.44 0.23 16.92
C ARG A 37 38.64 1.73 16.78
N ASP A 38 37.56 2.50 16.70
CA ASP A 38 37.66 3.98 16.72
C ASP A 38 37.81 4.54 18.15
N VAL A 39 37.88 3.67 19.16
CA VAL A 39 38.38 4.04 20.49
C VAL A 39 39.71 3.35 20.71
N LYS A 40 40.77 4.17 20.76
CA LYS A 40 42.13 3.70 20.97
C LYS A 40 42.20 3.01 22.35
N PRO A 41 42.77 1.79 22.44
CA PRO A 41 43.10 1.21 23.73
C PRO A 41 44.06 2.12 24.49
N ASP A 42 43.92 2.13 25.81
CA ASP A 42 44.96 2.68 26.67
C ASP A 42 46.08 1.63 26.73
N ARG A 43 47.31 1.99 26.35
CA ARG A 43 48.45 1.04 26.39
C ARG A 43 49.02 1.02 27.80
N VAL A 44 48.78 -0.05 28.55
CA VAL A 44 49.20 -0.20 29.95
C VAL A 44 50.30 -1.28 30.03
N PRO A 45 51.37 -1.07 30.82
CA PRO A 45 52.39 -2.09 31.03
C PRO A 45 51.86 -3.21 31.93
N ASP A 46 52.02 -4.46 31.50
CA ASP A 46 51.64 -5.67 32.25
C ASP A 46 52.50 -5.83 33.53
N PRO A 47 51.90 -5.99 34.73
CA PRO A 47 52.64 -6.12 36.00
C PRO A 47 53.54 -7.36 36.10
N GLY A 48 53.42 -8.34 35.19
CA GLY A 48 54.25 -9.54 35.17
C GLY A 48 55.35 -9.58 34.10
N THR A 49 55.06 -9.13 32.87
CA THR A 49 55.95 -9.36 31.72
C THR A 49 56.52 -8.10 31.07
N GLY A 50 56.12 -6.90 31.51
CA GLY A 50 56.61 -5.61 30.98
C GLY A 50 56.22 -5.34 29.52
N ARG A 51 55.38 -6.18 28.92
CA ARG A 51 54.83 -5.98 27.57
C ARG A 51 53.67 -4.97 27.64
N MET A 52 53.58 -4.11 26.64
CA MET A 52 52.48 -3.15 26.52
C MET A 52 51.23 -3.88 26.02
N ILE A 53 50.23 -4.01 26.89
CA ILE A 53 48.94 -4.63 26.56
C ILE A 53 47.93 -3.53 26.26
N ASP A 54 47.04 -3.80 25.31
CA ASP A 54 45.92 -2.93 24.99
C ASP A 54 44.81 -3.11 26.05
N ASP A 55 44.70 -2.14 26.97
CA ASP A 55 43.66 -2.12 28.00
C ASP A 55 42.38 -1.41 27.49
N TYR A 56 41.28 -2.15 27.49
CA TYR A 56 39.94 -1.67 27.12
C TYR A 56 39.08 -1.30 28.32
N TRP A 57 39.56 -1.52 29.55
CA TRP A 57 38.86 -1.16 30.78
C TRP A 57 38.77 0.34 30.98
N GLY A 58 39.88 1.05 30.79
CA GLY A 58 39.95 2.52 30.90
C GLY A 58 38.93 3.24 30.01
N PRO A 59 38.90 2.96 28.70
CA PRO A 59 37.93 3.53 27.78
C PRO A 59 36.48 3.11 28.08
N SER A 60 36.25 1.84 28.45
CA SER A 60 34.93 1.31 28.80
C SER A 60 34.29 2.03 29.99
N LYS A 61 35.07 2.29 31.05
CA LYS A 61 34.60 3.06 32.22
C LYS A 61 34.22 4.50 31.86
N ARG A 62 34.96 5.12 30.93
CA ARG A 62 34.68 6.48 30.46
C ARG A 62 33.35 6.57 29.72
N ILE A 63 33.04 5.54 28.93
CA ILE A 63 31.78 5.43 28.18
C ILE A 63 30.60 5.17 29.12
N LEU A 64 30.76 4.24 30.08
CA LEU A 64 29.72 4.00 31.10
C LEU A 64 29.47 5.20 32.01
N GLY A 65 30.48 6.07 32.20
CA GLY A 65 30.36 7.31 32.94
C GLY A 65 29.70 8.46 32.16
N ASP A 66 29.41 8.29 30.87
CA ASP A 66 28.77 9.32 30.06
C ASP A 66 27.25 9.33 30.31
N LEU A 67 26.73 10.51 30.66
CA LEU A 67 25.30 10.75 30.89
C LEU A 67 24.46 10.49 29.63
N LYS A 68 25.03 10.61 28.43
CA LYS A 68 24.35 10.38 27.15
C LYS A 68 24.37 8.93 26.67
N PHE A 69 25.01 8.04 27.42
CA PHE A 69 25.12 6.63 27.04
C PHE A 69 23.75 5.97 26.82
N LEU A 70 22.78 6.21 27.71
CA LEU A 70 21.44 5.63 27.55
C LEU A 70 20.67 6.18 26.34
N GLU A 71 20.83 7.47 26.04
CA GLU A 71 20.22 8.09 24.85
C GLU A 71 20.79 7.47 23.56
N SER A 72 22.09 7.20 23.54
CA SER A 72 22.76 6.58 22.39
C SER A 72 22.33 5.12 22.18
N LEU A 73 21.95 4.41 23.25
CA LEU A 73 21.35 3.08 23.18
C LEU A 73 19.93 3.10 22.59
N VAL A 74 19.11 4.08 22.97
CA VAL A 74 17.73 4.21 22.50
C VAL A 74 17.69 4.64 21.03
N GLN A 75 18.56 5.56 20.64
CA GLN A 75 18.69 6.03 19.25
C GLN A 75 19.51 5.09 18.36
N PHE A 76 19.90 3.92 18.89
CA PHE A 76 20.71 2.98 18.14
C PHE A 76 19.99 2.47 16.89
N ASP A 77 20.67 2.55 15.74
CA ASP A 77 20.16 2.06 14.46
C ASP A 77 20.27 0.53 14.40
N LYS A 78 19.25 -0.14 14.93
CA LYS A 78 19.09 -1.60 14.91
C LYS A 78 18.91 -2.22 13.52
N ASP A 79 18.64 -1.40 12.51
CA ASP A 79 18.29 -1.85 11.17
C ASP A 79 19.53 -1.94 10.24
N HIS A 80 20.64 -1.25 10.58
CA HIS A 80 21.88 -1.23 9.77
C HIS A 80 23.13 -1.72 10.51
N ILE A 81 23.03 -2.85 11.21
CA ILE A 81 24.16 -3.41 11.95
C ILE A 81 25.09 -4.20 11.01
N PRO A 82 26.42 -3.95 11.03
CA PRO A 82 27.37 -4.70 10.21
C PRO A 82 27.43 -6.18 10.65
N ILE A 83 27.36 -7.07 9.66
CA ILE A 83 27.34 -8.54 9.84
C ILE A 83 28.52 -9.04 10.69
N ARG A 84 29.68 -8.38 10.60
CA ARG A 84 30.88 -8.71 11.36
C ARG A 84 30.66 -8.64 12.87
N VAL A 85 29.94 -7.63 13.35
CA VAL A 85 29.72 -7.36 14.78
C VAL A 85 28.77 -8.40 15.37
N ILE A 86 27.70 -8.73 14.62
CA ILE A 86 26.74 -9.76 15.02
C ILE A 86 27.40 -11.13 15.08
N LYS A 87 28.24 -11.48 14.09
CA LYS A 87 28.98 -12.75 14.12
C LYS A 87 29.91 -12.85 15.33
N GLN A 88 30.60 -11.77 15.68
CA GLN A 88 31.46 -11.77 16.86
C GLN A 88 30.66 -11.93 18.16
N LEU A 89 29.49 -11.31 18.26
CA LEU A 89 28.56 -11.50 19.37
C LEU A 89 28.06 -12.95 19.46
N GLU A 90 27.69 -13.55 18.33
CA GLU A 90 27.20 -14.94 18.24
C GLU A 90 28.25 -15.99 18.55
N GLU A 91 29.48 -15.78 18.12
CA GLU A 91 30.57 -16.76 18.26
C GLU A 91 31.28 -16.67 19.61
N LYS A 92 31.33 -15.47 20.22
CA LYS A 92 32.16 -15.23 21.41
C LYS A 92 31.40 -14.93 22.69
N ILE A 93 30.21 -14.34 22.60
CA ILE A 93 29.51 -13.82 23.79
C ILE A 93 28.26 -14.66 24.11
N LEU A 94 27.50 -15.03 23.08
CA LEU A 94 26.30 -15.86 23.22
C LEU A 94 26.52 -17.32 23.67
N PRO A 95 27.64 -18.01 23.40
CA PRO A 95 27.85 -19.38 23.86
C PRO A 95 28.42 -19.47 25.29
N ASP A 96 28.86 -18.33 25.85
CA ASP A 96 29.43 -18.30 27.20
C ASP A 96 28.33 -18.47 28.24
N GLU A 97 28.46 -19.52 29.06
CA GLU A 97 27.51 -19.85 30.13
C GLU A 97 27.44 -18.76 31.23
N ASN A 98 28.39 -17.83 31.23
CA ASN A 98 28.46 -16.68 32.12
C ASN A 98 27.68 -15.46 31.58
N PHE A 99 27.28 -15.46 30.31
CA PHE A 99 26.44 -14.43 29.68
C PHE A 99 24.94 -14.76 29.83
N ASP A 100 24.53 -15.14 31.04
CA ASP A 100 23.12 -15.37 31.35
C ASP A 100 22.58 -14.18 32.17
N PRO A 101 21.52 -13.49 31.70
CA PRO A 101 20.88 -12.41 32.46
C PRO A 101 20.57 -12.77 33.92
N ASP A 102 20.23 -14.04 34.21
CA ASP A 102 19.91 -14.48 35.57
C ASP A 102 21.15 -14.61 36.46
N LYS A 103 22.31 -14.98 35.89
CA LYS A 103 23.59 -15.03 36.60
C LYS A 103 24.19 -13.63 36.79
N VAL A 104 24.12 -12.78 35.77
CA VAL A 104 24.62 -11.40 35.81
C VAL A 104 23.80 -10.51 36.76
N LYS A 105 22.51 -10.81 36.93
CA LYS A 105 21.64 -10.12 37.90
C LYS A 105 22.17 -10.23 39.35
N THR A 106 22.79 -11.34 39.71
CA THR A 106 23.39 -11.51 41.04
C THR A 106 24.56 -10.55 41.27
N ALA A 107 25.24 -10.11 40.21
CA ALA A 107 26.32 -9.14 40.27
C ALA A 107 25.82 -7.68 40.15
N SER A 108 24.92 -7.37 39.20
CA SER A 108 24.37 -6.02 39.02
C SER A 108 23.11 -5.97 38.17
N SER A 109 22.08 -5.25 38.65
CA SER A 109 20.83 -5.01 37.92
C SER A 109 21.01 -4.15 36.66
N ALA A 110 22.00 -3.24 36.66
CA ALA A 110 22.30 -2.42 35.48
C ALA A 110 22.99 -3.26 34.39
N ALA A 111 23.83 -4.22 34.81
CA ALA A 111 24.48 -5.16 33.90
C ALA A 111 23.47 -6.14 33.28
N GLU A 112 22.46 -6.57 34.04
CA GLU A 112 21.32 -7.37 33.52
C GLU A 112 20.62 -6.66 32.35
N GLY A 113 20.37 -5.35 32.47
CA GLY A 113 19.73 -4.55 31.42
C GLY A 113 20.54 -4.52 30.12
N LEU A 114 21.85 -4.36 30.21
CA LEU A 114 22.76 -4.37 29.05
C LEU A 114 22.85 -5.75 28.40
N CYS A 115 22.91 -6.82 29.20
CA CYS A 115 22.89 -8.20 28.70
C CYS A 115 21.61 -8.48 27.90
N LYS A 116 20.45 -8.14 28.47
CA LYS A 116 19.15 -8.31 27.78
C LYS A 116 19.06 -7.48 26.52
N TRP A 117 19.60 -6.26 26.52
CA TRP A 117 19.62 -5.40 25.34
C TRP A 117 20.42 -6.02 24.19
N VAL A 118 21.61 -6.57 24.46
CA VAL A 118 22.42 -7.24 23.42
C VAL A 118 21.74 -8.51 22.90
N LEU A 119 21.16 -9.32 23.78
CA LEU A 119 20.37 -10.48 23.38
C LEU A 119 19.19 -10.08 22.48
N ALA A 120 18.50 -8.99 22.82
CA ALA A 120 17.39 -8.47 22.03
C ALA A 120 17.85 -7.98 20.64
N ILE A 121 18.99 -7.30 20.54
CA ILE A 121 19.56 -6.87 19.26
C ILE A 121 19.93 -8.06 18.37
N CYS A 122 20.58 -9.10 18.93
CA CYS A 122 20.94 -10.30 18.17
C CYS A 122 19.69 -11.05 17.67
N LYS A 123 18.64 -11.13 18.49
CA LYS A 123 17.35 -11.71 18.09
C LYS A 123 16.66 -10.85 17.03
N TYR A 124 16.71 -9.53 17.17
CA TYR A 124 16.12 -8.59 16.21
C TYR A 124 16.73 -8.75 14.82
N ASP A 125 18.06 -8.84 14.68
CA ASP A 125 18.72 -8.99 13.38
C ASP A 125 18.28 -10.26 12.64
N LYS A 126 18.18 -11.40 13.33
CA LYS A 126 17.68 -12.66 12.75
C LYS A 126 16.27 -12.48 12.18
N VAL A 127 15.41 -11.85 12.97
CA VAL A 127 14.02 -11.60 12.61
C VAL A 127 13.93 -10.57 11.49
N ALA A 128 14.73 -9.50 11.53
CA ALA A 128 14.79 -8.46 10.52
C ALA A 128 15.19 -9.02 9.16
N LYS A 129 16.17 -9.93 9.10
CA LYS A 129 16.56 -10.62 7.85
C LYS A 129 15.43 -11.46 7.25
N VAL A 130 14.61 -12.09 8.09
CA VAL A 130 13.44 -12.87 7.64
C VAL A 130 12.27 -11.96 7.22
N ILE A 131 12.14 -10.79 7.85
CA ILE A 131 11.06 -9.83 7.59
C ILE A 131 11.37 -8.91 6.39
N ALA A 132 12.64 -8.61 6.12
CA ALA A 132 13.07 -7.77 5.00
C ALA A 132 12.44 -8.18 3.65
N PRO A 133 12.56 -9.45 3.19
CA PRO A 133 11.94 -9.85 1.92
C PRO A 133 10.40 -9.78 1.98
N LYS A 134 9.79 -9.97 3.16
CA LYS A 134 8.34 -9.85 3.32
C LYS A 134 7.87 -8.40 3.24
N ARG A 135 8.62 -7.46 3.79
CA ARG A 135 8.34 -6.01 3.69
C ARG A 135 8.46 -5.54 2.25
N GLU A 136 9.52 -5.93 1.55
CA GLU A 136 9.68 -5.60 0.13
C GLU A 136 8.57 -6.22 -0.74
N ALA A 137 8.21 -7.48 -0.49
CA ALA A 137 7.09 -8.12 -1.20
C ALA A 137 5.75 -7.43 -0.91
N LEU A 138 5.53 -7.01 0.33
CA LEU A 138 4.33 -6.26 0.73
C LEU A 138 4.27 -4.91 0.04
N GLU A 139 5.38 -4.17 0.00
CA GLU A 139 5.44 -2.87 -0.67
C GLU A 139 5.16 -3.02 -2.16
N LYS A 140 5.79 -3.99 -2.84
CA LYS A 140 5.51 -4.30 -4.25
C LYS A 140 4.05 -4.62 -4.49
N ALA A 141 3.48 -5.56 -3.72
CA ALA A 141 2.07 -5.92 -3.85
C ALA A 141 1.14 -4.73 -3.58
N GLN A 142 1.46 -3.87 -2.61
CA GLN A 142 0.67 -2.68 -2.30
C GLN A 142 0.73 -1.66 -3.43
N THR A 143 1.89 -1.46 -4.05
CA THR A 143 2.02 -0.58 -5.22
C THR A 143 1.23 -1.12 -6.41
N GLU A 144 1.36 -2.40 -6.74
CA GLU A 144 0.61 -3.05 -7.81
C GLU A 144 -0.90 -2.97 -7.56
N PHE A 145 -1.34 -3.24 -6.33
CA PHE A 145 -2.74 -3.11 -5.93
C PHE A 145 -3.26 -1.68 -6.11
N SER A 146 -2.49 -0.68 -5.69
CA SER A 146 -2.87 0.73 -5.83
C SER A 146 -3.04 1.14 -7.30
N VAL A 147 -2.16 0.66 -8.18
CA VAL A 147 -2.22 0.91 -9.62
C VAL A 147 -3.44 0.22 -10.22
N ALA A 148 -3.69 -1.04 -9.86
CA ALA A 148 -4.84 -1.80 -10.32
C ALA A 148 -6.17 -1.15 -9.88
N MET A 149 -6.25 -0.68 -8.64
CA MET A 149 -7.42 0.04 -8.12
C MET A 149 -7.67 1.35 -8.85
N ALA A 150 -6.61 2.12 -9.15
CA ALA A 150 -6.74 3.34 -9.93
C ALA A 150 -7.25 3.07 -11.36
N ALA A 151 -6.70 2.04 -12.03
CA ALA A 151 -7.16 1.63 -13.35
C ALA A 151 -8.62 1.16 -13.35
N LEU A 152 -9.02 0.43 -12.30
CA LEU A 152 -10.39 -0.04 -12.13
C LEU A 152 -11.37 1.12 -11.94
N GLU A 153 -11.01 2.15 -11.17
CA GLU A 153 -11.90 3.31 -10.99
C GLU A 153 -12.07 4.12 -12.28
N ILE A 154 -11.01 4.25 -13.08
CA ILE A 154 -11.10 4.84 -14.42
C ILE A 154 -12.09 4.05 -15.29
N LYS A 155 -11.99 2.71 -15.29
CA LYS A 155 -12.92 1.85 -16.06
C LYS A 155 -14.36 1.94 -15.57
N ARG A 156 -14.58 2.02 -14.25
CA ARG A 156 -15.91 2.24 -13.68
C ARG A 156 -16.48 3.61 -14.04
N ALA A 157 -15.66 4.66 -14.06
CA ALA A 157 -16.08 5.98 -14.51
C ALA A 157 -16.49 5.98 -16.01
N GLN A 158 -15.68 5.35 -16.87
CA GLN A 158 -16.00 5.18 -18.29
C GLN A 158 -17.31 4.41 -18.49
N LEU A 159 -17.52 3.35 -17.71
CA LEU A 159 -18.74 2.54 -17.77
C LEU A 159 -19.98 3.35 -17.37
N ARG A 160 -19.92 4.12 -16.27
CA ARG A 160 -21.00 5.02 -15.86
C ARG A 160 -21.38 6.02 -16.95
N GLU A 161 -20.38 6.60 -17.62
CA GLU A 161 -20.62 7.55 -18.71
C GLU A 161 -21.34 6.89 -19.90
N VAL A 162 -20.95 5.67 -20.26
CA VAL A 162 -21.60 4.92 -21.34
C VAL A 162 -23.03 4.52 -20.96
N GLU A 163 -23.26 4.06 -19.74
CA GLU A 163 -24.59 3.72 -19.23
C GLU A 163 -25.53 4.93 -19.24
N GLU A 164 -25.04 6.11 -18.83
CA GLU A 164 -25.83 7.34 -18.86
C GLU A 164 -26.20 7.74 -20.30
N LYS A 165 -25.25 7.64 -21.24
CA LYS A 165 -25.52 7.89 -22.67
C LYS A 165 -26.52 6.90 -23.24
N LEU A 166 -26.39 5.62 -22.89
CA LEU A 166 -27.31 4.58 -23.32
C LEU A 166 -28.74 4.86 -22.83
N SER A 167 -28.89 5.18 -21.55
CA SER A 167 -30.19 5.52 -20.95
C SER A 167 -30.85 6.72 -21.65
N LYS A 168 -30.07 7.78 -21.96
CA LYS A 168 -30.57 8.94 -22.73
C LYS A 168 -31.03 8.55 -24.13
N LEU A 169 -30.26 7.71 -24.83
CA LEU A 169 -30.61 7.24 -26.17
C LEU A 169 -31.85 6.36 -26.16
N GLU A 170 -32.00 5.47 -25.17
CA GLU A 170 -33.18 4.65 -24.99
C GLU A 170 -34.44 5.50 -24.76
N ALA A 171 -34.34 6.53 -23.92
CA ALA A 171 -35.45 7.47 -23.69
C ALA A 171 -35.86 8.22 -24.97
N VAL A 172 -34.90 8.72 -25.74
CA VAL A 172 -35.16 9.40 -27.02
C VAL A 172 -35.76 8.44 -28.05
N LEU A 173 -35.26 7.21 -28.12
CA LEU A 173 -35.77 6.18 -29.01
C LEU A 173 -37.22 5.84 -28.69
N GLU A 174 -37.56 5.69 -27.41
CA GLU A 174 -38.93 5.41 -26.99
C GLU A 174 -39.88 6.59 -27.25
N GLU A 175 -39.42 7.81 -27.02
CA GLU A 175 -40.19 9.01 -27.39
C GLU A 175 -40.45 9.07 -28.90
N ASN A 176 -39.42 8.82 -29.73
CA ASN A 176 -39.56 8.84 -31.18
C ASN A 176 -40.48 7.73 -31.69
N LYS A 177 -40.41 6.53 -31.11
CA LYS A 177 -41.37 5.45 -31.41
C LYS A 177 -42.80 5.87 -31.12
N ARG A 178 -43.03 6.51 -29.97
CA ARG A 178 -44.36 7.04 -29.61
C ARG A 178 -44.82 8.11 -30.59
N ARG A 179 -43.96 9.06 -30.95
CA ARG A 179 -44.26 10.09 -31.95
C ARG A 179 -44.59 9.49 -33.31
N TYR A 180 -43.81 8.50 -33.74
CA TYR A 180 -44.04 7.77 -34.99
C TYR A 180 -45.40 7.06 -34.97
N ALA A 181 -45.74 6.36 -33.89
CA ALA A 181 -47.04 5.69 -33.75
C ALA A 181 -48.21 6.67 -33.80
N ASN A 182 -48.10 7.84 -33.14
CA ASN A 182 -49.12 8.87 -33.18
C ASN A 182 -49.28 9.45 -34.60
N LEU A 183 -48.18 9.77 -35.26
CA LEU A 183 -48.21 10.30 -36.63
C LEU A 183 -48.81 9.28 -37.60
N GLN A 184 -48.48 8.00 -37.44
CA GLN A 184 -49.07 6.94 -38.25
C GLN A 184 -50.59 6.86 -38.04
N ALA A 185 -51.05 6.96 -36.78
CA ALA A 185 -52.48 6.99 -36.48
C ALA A 185 -53.19 8.23 -37.09
N GLU A 186 -52.55 9.40 -37.08
CA GLU A 186 -53.07 10.61 -37.72
C GLU A 186 -53.16 10.45 -39.25
N VAL A 187 -52.15 9.87 -39.88
CA VAL A 187 -52.16 9.55 -41.31
C VAL A 187 -53.28 8.58 -41.64
N ASP A 188 -53.46 7.53 -40.84
CA ASP A 188 -54.52 6.54 -41.03
C ASP A 188 -55.92 7.13 -40.86
N GLU A 189 -56.10 8.13 -39.98
CA GLU A 189 -57.38 8.84 -39.84
C GLU A 189 -57.62 9.80 -41.01
N ASN A 190 -56.60 10.57 -41.41
CA ASN A 190 -56.70 11.51 -42.53
C ASN A 190 -56.99 10.79 -43.85
N THR A 191 -56.37 9.63 -44.08
CA THR A 191 -56.63 8.81 -45.28
C THR A 191 -58.08 8.30 -45.31
N LYS A 192 -58.64 7.87 -44.18
CA LYS A 192 -60.07 7.51 -44.08
C LYS A 192 -60.99 8.71 -44.30
N GLN A 193 -60.61 9.89 -43.83
CA GLN A 193 -61.39 11.12 -44.08
C GLN A 193 -61.37 11.50 -45.56
N LEU A 194 -60.20 11.41 -46.22
CA LEU A 194 -60.08 11.63 -47.66
C LEU A 194 -60.93 10.64 -48.45
N GLN A 195 -60.85 9.35 -48.14
CA GLN A 195 -61.66 8.33 -48.82
C GLN A 195 -63.17 8.63 -48.68
N ARG A 196 -63.64 8.97 -47.47
CA ARG A 196 -65.05 9.34 -47.25
C ARG A 196 -65.45 10.59 -48.05
N ALA A 197 -64.57 11.59 -48.14
CA ALA A 197 -64.81 12.80 -48.92
C ALA A 197 -64.88 12.50 -50.43
N GLU A 198 -63.99 11.64 -50.94
CA GLU A 198 -64.00 11.19 -52.33
C GLU A 198 -65.30 10.45 -52.68
N GLU A 199 -65.75 9.54 -51.81
CA GLU A 199 -67.02 8.83 -51.97
C GLU A 199 -68.21 9.80 -52.02
N LEU A 200 -68.22 10.81 -51.15
CA LEU A 200 -69.28 11.83 -51.10
C LEU A 200 -69.29 12.73 -52.35
N ILE A 201 -68.10 13.15 -52.83
CA ILE A 201 -67.97 13.93 -54.07
C ILE A 201 -68.46 13.10 -55.26
N GLY A 202 -68.08 11.83 -55.34
CA GLY A 202 -68.56 10.91 -56.38
C GLY A 202 -70.08 10.76 -56.37
N GLY A 203 -70.68 10.56 -55.19
CA GLY A 203 -72.13 10.46 -55.02
C GLY A 203 -72.88 11.73 -55.42
N LEU A 204 -72.43 12.90 -54.92
CA LEU A 204 -73.01 14.20 -55.27
C LEU A 204 -72.90 14.54 -56.76
N GLY A 205 -71.81 14.11 -57.42
CA GLY A 205 -71.65 14.24 -58.87
C GLY A 205 -72.75 13.52 -59.65
N GLY A 206 -73.03 12.27 -59.29
CA GLY A 206 -74.12 11.50 -59.91
C GLY A 206 -75.51 12.06 -59.60
N GLU A 207 -75.73 12.55 -58.39
CA GLU A 207 -77.01 13.13 -57.97
C GLU A 207 -77.28 14.48 -58.67
N ARG A 208 -76.24 15.29 -58.88
CA ARG A 208 -76.30 16.50 -59.72
C ARG A 208 -76.71 16.18 -61.15
N GLU A 209 -76.13 15.17 -61.78
CA GLU A 209 -76.51 14.74 -63.13
C GLU A 209 -77.99 14.28 -63.18
N ARG A 210 -78.45 13.59 -62.13
CA ARG A 210 -79.86 13.20 -61.98
C ARG A 210 -80.79 14.40 -61.84
N TRP A 211 -80.44 15.40 -61.04
CA TRP A 211 -81.23 16.62 -60.91
C TRP A 211 -81.24 17.45 -62.19
N ASP A 212 -80.12 17.52 -62.91
CA ASP A 212 -80.01 18.24 -64.18
C ASP A 212 -80.89 17.61 -65.27
N THR A 213 -80.86 16.28 -65.40
CA THR A 213 -81.75 15.54 -66.31
C THR A 213 -83.22 15.68 -65.94
N THR A 214 -83.55 15.60 -64.63
CA THR A 214 -84.91 15.80 -64.13
C THR A 214 -85.41 17.23 -64.42
N ALA A 215 -84.59 18.25 -64.17
CA ALA A 215 -84.91 19.65 -64.44
C ALA A 215 -85.17 19.90 -65.94
N LYS A 216 -84.32 19.35 -66.83
CA LYS A 216 -84.53 19.39 -68.29
C LYS A 216 -85.86 18.76 -68.69
N SER A 217 -86.19 17.59 -68.12
CA SER A 217 -87.44 16.87 -68.41
C SER A 217 -88.68 17.66 -67.97
N LEU A 218 -88.64 18.27 -66.77
CA LEU A 218 -89.72 19.11 -66.26
C LEU A 218 -89.88 20.39 -67.07
N GLY A 219 -88.77 21.02 -67.48
CA GLY A 219 -88.80 22.20 -68.36
C GLY A 219 -89.48 21.90 -69.69
N ALA A 220 -89.13 20.79 -70.35
CA ALA A 220 -89.79 20.36 -71.58
C ALA A 220 -91.31 20.12 -71.39
N ARG A 221 -91.67 19.50 -70.26
CA ARG A 221 -93.06 19.19 -69.92
C ARG A 221 -93.88 20.45 -69.60
N TYR A 222 -93.28 21.45 -68.94
CA TYR A 222 -93.87 22.76 -68.69
C TYR A 222 -94.19 23.48 -70.01
N PHE A 223 -93.22 23.58 -70.93
CA PHE A 223 -93.41 24.15 -72.27
C PHE A 223 -94.49 23.45 -73.10
N THR A 224 -94.81 22.19 -72.81
CA THR A 224 -95.86 21.46 -73.52
C THR A 224 -97.26 21.76 -72.94
N LEU A 225 -97.34 22.18 -71.68
CA LEU A 225 -98.59 22.38 -70.93
C LEU A 225 -99.04 23.85 -70.85
N THR A 226 -98.15 24.79 -71.16
CA THR A 226 -98.42 26.24 -71.25
C THR A 226 -98.15 26.73 -72.66
#